data_AF-A0AAN4YTI9-F1
#
_entry.id   AF-A0AAN4YTI9-F1
#
_cell.length_a   1.000
_cell.length_b   1.000
_cell.length_c   1.000
_cell.angle_alpha   90.00
_cell.angle_beta   90.00
_cell.angle_gamma   90.00
#
_symmetry.space_group_name_H-M   'P 1'
#
loop_
_entity.id
_entity.type
_entity.pdbx_description
1 polymer ?
#
loop_
_entity_poly.entity_id
_entity_poly.type
_entity_poly.pdbx_seq_one_letter_code
_entity_poly.pdbx_strand_id
1 'polypeptide(L)'
;MLTPVVDDCWSVKSGRDPNTKRIIPDSAKFPDGISGVASKIHDLGLKVGIYSSNNGSKFPNGTCPDISNPAPTAYDWSSSNTAQRYNAMRDALLGVNRTILYSLCEWGQADVNTWGNGTGNSWRTTGDITRRSRLSGIEQEHI
;
A
#
# COMPACT_ATOMS: atom_id res chain seq x y z
N MET A 1 20.34 4.96 1.16
CA MET A 1 19.57 6.07 1.78
C MET A 1 18.40 5.46 2.53
N LEU A 2 18.26 5.78 3.82
CA LEU A 2 17.18 5.26 4.66
C LEU A 2 15.88 6.05 4.41
N THR A 3 14.74 5.38 4.46
CA THR A 3 13.42 6.00 4.25
C THR A 3 12.48 5.61 5.39
N PRO A 4 12.31 6.45 6.44
CA PRO A 4 11.24 6.25 7.40
C PRO A 4 9.87 6.28 6.71
N VAL A 5 9.00 5.34 7.04
CA VAL A 5 7.64 5.22 6.47
C VAL A 5 6.61 5.44 7.57
N VAL A 6 5.75 6.43 7.38
CA VAL A 6 4.58 6.64 8.25
C VAL A 6 3.47 5.69 7.79
N ASP A 7 3.17 4.71 8.64
CA ASP A 7 2.13 3.71 8.39
C ASP A 7 0.73 4.23 8.80
N ASP A 8 -0.23 3.33 8.94
CA ASP A 8 -1.65 3.62 9.14
C ASP A 8 -1.94 4.59 10.31
N CYS A 9 -3.15 5.15 10.32
CA CYS A 9 -3.65 6.04 11.39
C CYS A 9 -2.93 7.39 11.55
N TRP A 10 -2.32 7.92 10.49
CA TRP A 10 -1.75 9.28 10.49
C TRP A 10 -2.78 10.39 10.23
N SER A 11 -3.92 10.05 9.59
CA SER A 11 -5.00 10.98 9.29
C SER A 11 -6.16 10.85 10.29
N VAL A 12 -6.97 11.91 10.39
CA VAL A 12 -8.24 11.84 11.11
C VAL A 12 -9.20 10.85 10.43
N LYS A 13 -10.06 10.21 11.23
CA LYS A 13 -11.08 9.26 10.74
C LYS A 13 -12.38 9.94 10.29
N SER A 14 -12.56 11.21 10.63
CA SER A 14 -13.77 12.00 10.30
C SER A 14 -13.90 12.33 8.82
N GLY A 15 -12.87 12.03 8.00
CA GLY A 15 -12.92 12.11 6.56
C GLY A 15 -11.91 13.10 5.99
N ARG A 16 -12.31 13.74 4.88
CA ARG A 16 -11.51 14.71 4.15
C ARG A 16 -11.98 16.12 4.44
N ASP A 17 -11.10 17.08 4.22
CA ASP A 17 -11.47 18.49 4.25
C ASP A 17 -12.63 18.75 3.25
N PRO A 18 -13.74 19.36 3.69
CA PRO A 18 -14.96 19.45 2.88
C PRO A 18 -14.77 20.33 1.64
N ASN A 19 -13.82 21.25 1.64
CA ASN A 19 -13.59 22.20 0.56
C ASN A 19 -12.54 21.69 -0.42
N THR A 20 -11.38 21.34 0.11
CA THR A 20 -10.20 20.94 -0.68
C THR A 20 -10.18 19.45 -1.02
N LYS A 21 -11.01 18.65 -0.37
CA LYS A 21 -11.05 17.17 -0.47
C LYS A 21 -9.72 16.49 -0.10
N ARG A 22 -8.81 17.20 0.56
CA ARG A 22 -7.53 16.67 1.04
C ARG A 22 -7.73 15.80 2.28
N ILE A 23 -6.85 14.81 2.44
CA ILE A 23 -6.77 14.03 3.68
C ILE A 23 -6.24 14.96 4.77
N ILE A 24 -6.87 14.95 5.95
CA ILE A 24 -6.48 15.79 7.08
C ILE A 24 -5.57 14.98 8.02
N PRO A 25 -4.31 15.38 8.26
CA PRO A 25 -3.47 14.77 9.28
C PRO A 25 -4.07 14.93 10.68
N ASP A 26 -3.88 13.94 11.55
CA ASP A 26 -4.24 14.04 12.96
C ASP A 26 -3.29 15.04 13.66
N SER A 27 -3.80 16.21 14.04
CA SER A 27 -2.99 17.28 14.62
C SER A 27 -2.48 16.97 16.04
N ALA A 28 -3.10 16.02 16.76
CA ALA A 28 -2.59 15.59 18.06
C ALA A 28 -1.31 14.75 17.91
N LYS A 29 -1.16 14.04 16.78
CA LYS A 29 0.03 13.24 16.45
C LYS A 29 1.04 14.04 15.62
N PHE A 30 0.55 14.87 14.72
CA PHE A 30 1.31 15.63 13.74
C PHE A 30 0.93 17.11 13.84
N PRO A 31 1.40 17.84 14.87
CA PRO A 31 1.01 19.23 15.10
C PRO A 31 1.40 20.16 13.95
N ASP A 32 2.52 19.88 13.27
CA ASP A 32 2.99 20.60 12.07
C ASP A 32 2.49 19.96 10.75
N GLY A 33 1.56 19.01 10.85
CA GLY A 33 1.13 18.14 9.76
C GLY A 33 2.24 17.23 9.23
N ILE A 34 1.93 16.48 8.17
CA ILE A 34 2.91 15.62 7.48
C ILE A 34 4.00 16.45 6.79
N SER A 35 3.69 17.68 6.36
CA SER A 35 4.69 18.59 5.77
C SER A 35 5.80 18.92 6.76
N GLY A 36 5.48 19.17 8.03
CA GLY A 36 6.50 19.45 9.05
C GLY A 36 7.40 18.24 9.31
N VAL A 37 6.82 17.03 9.34
CA VAL A 37 7.59 15.78 9.43
C VAL A 37 8.50 15.60 8.22
N ALA A 38 7.97 15.81 7.01
CA ALA A 38 8.73 15.68 5.77
C ALA A 38 9.92 16.66 5.73
N SER A 39 9.73 17.92 6.12
CA SER A 39 10.83 18.90 6.19
C SER A 39 11.93 18.44 7.14
N LYS A 40 11.58 18.03 8.37
CA LYS A 40 12.55 17.53 9.36
C LYS A 40 13.33 16.31 8.85
N ILE A 41 12.66 15.40 8.13
CA ILE A 41 13.30 14.21 7.54
C ILE A 41 14.23 14.60 6.39
N HIS A 42 13.83 15.55 5.53
CA HIS A 42 14.66 16.02 4.43
C HIS A 42 15.89 16.80 4.93
N ASP A 43 15.78 17.56 6.03
CA ASP A 43 16.91 18.26 6.66
C ASP A 43 17.99 17.28 7.16
N LEU A 44 17.59 16.04 7.47
CA LEU A 44 18.50 14.93 7.81
C LEU A 44 19.08 14.22 6.57
N GLY A 45 18.76 14.68 5.36
CA GLY A 45 19.17 14.04 4.10
C GLY A 45 18.48 12.69 3.84
N LEU A 46 17.34 12.44 4.49
CA LEU A 46 16.56 11.21 4.35
C LEU A 46 15.35 11.44 3.42
N LYS A 47 14.74 10.34 2.96
CA LYS A 47 13.44 10.38 2.25
C LYS A 47 12.33 9.98 3.21
N VAL A 48 11.09 10.39 2.93
CA VAL A 48 9.91 9.99 3.72
C VAL A 48 8.94 9.16 2.87
N GLY A 49 8.38 8.10 3.45
CA GLY A 49 7.25 7.34 2.91
C GLY A 49 5.97 7.60 3.70
N ILE A 50 4.83 7.44 3.05
CA ILE A 50 3.51 7.59 3.69
C ILE A 50 2.52 6.55 3.16
N TYR A 51 1.67 6.06 4.06
CA TYR A 51 0.66 5.05 3.77
C TYR A 51 -0.68 5.65 3.31
N SER A 52 -1.34 4.96 2.39
CA SER A 52 -2.75 5.13 2.09
C SER A 52 -3.34 3.80 1.60
N SER A 53 -4.66 3.68 1.65
CA SER A 53 -5.39 2.51 1.18
C SER A 53 -6.42 2.91 0.12
N ASN A 54 -6.63 2.05 -0.87
CA ASN A 54 -7.59 2.26 -1.95
C ASN A 54 -9.02 1.81 -1.57
N ASN A 55 -9.31 1.63 -0.27
CA ASN A 55 -10.62 1.24 0.29
C ASN A 55 -11.33 0.13 -0.50
N GLY A 56 -10.55 -0.78 -1.09
CA GLY A 56 -11.13 -1.87 -1.85
C GLY A 56 -11.93 -2.78 -0.93
N SER A 57 -13.20 -3.00 -1.24
CA SER A 57 -13.98 -4.08 -0.63
C SER A 57 -13.18 -5.38 -0.69
N LYS A 58 -13.30 -6.23 0.33
CA LYS A 58 -12.87 -7.63 0.30
C LYS A 58 -13.73 -8.44 -0.69
N PHE A 59 -13.79 -8.01 -1.97
CA PHE A 59 -14.41 -8.64 -3.16
C PHE A 59 -15.89 -8.26 -3.37
N PRO A 60 -16.50 -8.31 -4.59
CA PRO A 60 -16.23 -9.12 -5.78
C PRO A 60 -16.13 -8.34 -7.12
N ASN A 61 -15.27 -7.33 -7.21
CA ASN A 61 -14.64 -6.99 -8.50
C ASN A 61 -13.19 -6.45 -8.33
N GLY A 62 -12.64 -6.44 -7.11
CA GLY A 62 -11.20 -6.32 -6.85
C GLY A 62 -10.64 -7.64 -6.30
N THR A 63 -10.85 -8.73 -7.04
CA THR A 63 -11.12 -10.07 -6.53
C THR A 63 -9.90 -10.90 -6.10
N CYS A 64 -9.97 -11.48 -4.90
CA CYS A 64 -9.66 -12.90 -4.72
C CYS A 64 -10.81 -13.73 -5.28
N PRO A 65 -10.59 -14.98 -5.70
CA PRO A 65 -11.69 -15.91 -5.89
C PRO A 65 -12.38 -16.10 -4.54
N ASP A 66 -13.58 -15.52 -4.39
CA ASP A 66 -14.54 -16.18 -3.51
C ASP A 66 -14.70 -17.59 -4.06
N ILE A 67 -14.58 -18.62 -3.22
CA ILE A 67 -14.81 -20.01 -3.65
C ILE A 67 -16.21 -20.18 -4.26
N SER A 68 -17.15 -19.30 -3.90
CA SER A 68 -18.51 -19.28 -4.44
C SER A 68 -18.59 -18.66 -5.85
N ASN A 69 -17.62 -17.83 -6.24
CA ASN A 69 -17.53 -17.23 -7.58
C ASN A 69 -16.06 -17.02 -7.97
N PRO A 70 -15.34 -18.11 -8.32
CA PRO A 70 -13.94 -18.01 -8.71
C PRO A 70 -13.80 -17.24 -10.03
N ALA A 71 -12.66 -16.59 -10.22
CA ALA A 71 -12.33 -15.99 -11.51
C ALA A 71 -12.36 -17.08 -12.61
N PRO A 72 -12.80 -16.74 -13.83
CA PRO A 72 -12.75 -17.66 -14.96
C PRO A 72 -11.34 -18.24 -15.17
N THR A 73 -11.26 -19.45 -15.71
CA THR A 73 -9.98 -20.00 -16.15
C THR A 73 -9.34 -19.07 -17.18
N ALA A 74 -8.03 -18.79 -17.03
CA ALA A 74 -7.28 -17.84 -17.84
C ALA A 74 -7.76 -16.36 -17.77
N TYR A 75 -8.39 -15.96 -16.66
CA TYR A 75 -8.71 -14.55 -16.42
C TYR A 75 -7.46 -13.66 -16.41
N ASP A 76 -7.51 -12.54 -17.16
CA ASP A 76 -6.45 -11.54 -17.18
C ASP A 76 -6.54 -10.64 -15.94
N TRP A 77 -5.69 -10.92 -14.96
CA TRP A 77 -5.64 -10.20 -13.69
C TRP A 77 -5.23 -8.73 -13.81
N SER A 78 -4.55 -8.34 -14.89
CA SER A 78 -4.23 -6.93 -15.16
C SER A 78 -5.47 -6.08 -15.41
N SER A 79 -6.59 -6.72 -15.78
CA SER A 79 -7.89 -6.09 -15.98
C SER A 79 -8.77 -6.01 -14.71
N SER A 80 -8.35 -6.64 -13.61
CA SER A 80 -9.11 -6.65 -12.34
C SER A 80 -9.29 -5.24 -11.74
N ASN A 81 -10.35 -4.98 -10.95
CA ASN A 81 -10.43 -3.66 -10.31
C ASN A 81 -9.33 -3.43 -9.30
N THR A 82 -8.69 -4.49 -8.78
CA THR A 82 -7.49 -4.33 -7.95
C THR A 82 -6.40 -3.66 -8.78
N ALA A 83 -6.03 -4.26 -9.91
CA ALA A 83 -5.04 -3.69 -10.83
C ALA A 83 -5.44 -2.27 -11.29
N GLN A 84 -6.72 -2.05 -11.67
CA GLN A 84 -7.20 -0.73 -12.09
C GLN A 84 -7.06 0.34 -10.99
N ARG A 85 -7.38 0.01 -9.73
CA ARG A 85 -7.23 0.95 -8.60
C ARG A 85 -5.77 1.30 -8.33
N TYR A 86 -4.87 0.32 -8.41
CA TYR A 86 -3.43 0.56 -8.28
C TYR A 86 -2.88 1.37 -9.46
N ASN A 87 -3.34 1.10 -10.68
CA ASN A 87 -2.98 1.88 -11.87
C ASN A 87 -3.44 3.33 -11.76
N ALA A 88 -4.66 3.59 -11.27
CA ALA A 88 -5.16 4.94 -11.07
C ALA A 88 -4.27 5.75 -10.09
N MET A 89 -3.79 5.12 -9.02
CA MET A 89 -2.84 5.76 -8.11
C MET A 89 -1.47 5.93 -8.75
N ARG A 90 -0.94 4.93 -9.46
CA ARG A 90 0.31 5.06 -10.23
C ARG A 90 0.26 6.28 -11.14
N ASP A 91 -0.79 6.40 -11.94
CA ASP A 91 -0.94 7.49 -12.92
C ASP A 91 -1.02 8.85 -12.21
N ALA A 92 -1.73 8.93 -11.07
CA ALA A 92 -1.74 10.12 -10.24
C ALA A 92 -0.35 10.47 -9.67
N LEU A 93 0.44 9.47 -9.26
CA LEU A 93 1.81 9.66 -8.76
C LEU A 93 2.78 10.07 -9.89
N LEU A 94 2.59 9.57 -11.11
CA LEU A 94 3.37 10.01 -12.29
C LEU A 94 3.03 11.45 -12.69
N GLY A 95 1.83 11.93 -12.37
CA GLY A 95 1.38 13.29 -12.67
C GLY A 95 1.94 14.38 -11.74
N VAL A 96 2.59 14.03 -10.63
CA VAL A 96 3.19 15.02 -9.72
C VAL A 96 4.66 15.26 -10.03
N ASN A 97 5.15 16.49 -9.82
CA ASN A 97 6.55 16.85 -10.01
C ASN A 97 7.43 16.40 -8.83
N ARG A 98 7.41 15.10 -8.53
CA ARG A 98 8.23 14.47 -7.49
C ARG A 98 8.38 12.99 -7.77
N THR A 99 9.60 12.47 -7.71
CA THR A 99 9.85 11.03 -7.77
C THR A 99 9.32 10.37 -6.50
N ILE A 100 8.32 9.52 -6.63
CA ILE A 100 7.71 8.76 -5.53
C ILE A 100 7.90 7.27 -5.82
N LEU A 101 8.49 6.55 -4.87
CA LEU A 101 8.54 5.09 -4.93
C LEU A 101 7.15 4.56 -4.56
N TYR A 102 6.57 3.73 -5.42
CA TYR A 102 5.25 3.17 -5.20
C TYR A 102 5.33 1.70 -4.77
N SER A 103 4.98 1.43 -3.50
CA SER A 103 4.93 0.08 -2.94
C SER A 103 3.47 -0.35 -2.77
N LEU A 104 3.11 -1.45 -3.43
CA LEU A 104 1.76 -2.00 -3.42
C LEU A 104 1.56 -2.96 -2.24
N CYS A 105 0.34 -3.00 -1.70
CA CYS A 105 -0.01 -3.79 -0.51
C CYS A 105 -1.40 -4.42 -0.64
N GLU A 106 -1.52 -5.36 -1.56
CA GLU A 106 -2.69 -6.21 -1.83
C GLU A 106 -2.50 -7.64 -1.36
N TRP A 107 -1.45 -7.92 -0.59
CA TRP A 107 -1.22 -9.20 0.09
C TRP A 107 -1.04 -10.40 -0.85
N GLY A 108 -0.51 -10.17 -2.05
CA GLY A 108 -0.37 -11.20 -3.09
C GLY A 108 -1.67 -11.52 -3.83
N GLN A 109 -2.74 -10.78 -3.57
CA GLN A 109 -4.06 -11.04 -4.16
C GLN A 109 -4.17 -10.53 -5.59
N ALA A 110 -5.21 -11.01 -6.28
CA ALA A 110 -5.48 -10.69 -7.68
C ALA A 110 -4.27 -10.95 -8.60
N ASP A 111 -3.49 -11.99 -8.30
CA ASP A 111 -2.29 -12.40 -9.04
C ASP A 111 -1.35 -11.24 -9.39
N VAL A 112 -1.06 -10.38 -8.39
CA VAL A 112 -0.21 -9.20 -8.56
C VAL A 112 1.15 -9.49 -9.21
N ASN A 113 1.65 -10.72 -9.14
CA ASN A 113 2.90 -11.09 -9.81
C ASN A 113 2.83 -10.93 -11.34
N THR A 114 1.63 -10.98 -11.94
CA THR A 114 1.44 -10.83 -13.39
C THR A 114 1.42 -9.38 -13.86
N TRP A 115 0.98 -8.43 -13.02
CA TRP A 115 0.77 -7.04 -13.43
C TRP A 115 1.53 -6.01 -12.57
N GLY A 116 1.96 -6.35 -11.36
CA GLY A 116 2.57 -5.44 -10.39
C GLY A 116 3.82 -4.75 -10.89
N ASN A 117 4.63 -5.41 -11.73
CA ASN A 117 5.82 -4.84 -12.37
C ASN A 117 5.49 -3.65 -13.28
N GLY A 118 4.31 -3.65 -13.91
CA GLY A 118 3.83 -2.52 -14.71
C GLY A 118 3.22 -1.39 -13.89
N THR A 119 3.00 -1.61 -12.58
CA THR A 119 2.21 -0.70 -11.75
C THR A 119 3.03 0.01 -10.68
N GLY A 120 3.99 -0.64 -10.03
CA GLY A 120 4.87 0.03 -9.07
C GLY A 120 6.21 -0.67 -8.87
N ASN A 121 6.96 -0.20 -7.89
CA ASN A 121 8.36 -0.59 -7.69
C ASN A 121 8.51 -1.84 -6.82
N SER A 122 7.50 -2.15 -6.02
CA SER A 122 7.44 -3.35 -5.17
C SER A 122 6.00 -3.70 -4.86
N TRP A 123 5.71 -4.98 -4.61
CA TRP A 123 4.40 -5.45 -4.16
C TRP A 123 4.56 -6.52 -3.09
N ARG A 124 3.55 -6.67 -2.23
CA ARG A 124 3.53 -7.77 -1.26
C ARG A 124 3.09 -9.04 -1.95
N THR A 125 3.78 -10.14 -1.67
CA THR A 125 3.45 -11.46 -2.21
C THR A 125 2.61 -12.31 -1.26
N THR A 126 2.46 -11.87 0.00
CA THR A 126 1.70 -12.58 1.05
C THR A 126 0.96 -11.61 1.96
N GLY A 127 0.11 -12.16 2.84
CA GLY A 127 -0.41 -11.46 4.01
C GLY A 127 0.68 -11.01 4.99
N ASP A 128 0.26 -10.34 6.06
CA ASP A 128 1.17 -9.84 7.08
C ASP A 128 2.01 -10.98 7.69
N ILE A 129 3.30 -10.72 7.90
CA ILE A 129 4.13 -11.61 8.70
C ILE A 129 3.61 -11.59 10.14
N THR A 130 3.58 -12.74 10.80
CA THR A 130 3.32 -12.83 12.24
C THR A 130 4.53 -13.39 12.95
N ARG A 131 4.67 -13.11 14.24
CA ARG A 131 5.78 -13.59 15.07
C ARG A 131 5.90 -15.13 15.11
N ARG A 132 4.88 -15.87 14.65
CA ARG A 132 4.79 -17.33 14.78
C ARG A 132 5.48 -18.15 13.69
N SER A 133 6.00 -17.57 12.61
CA SER A 133 6.49 -18.37 11.45
C SER A 133 7.97 -18.17 11.07
N ARG A 134 8.82 -17.68 11.97
CA ARG A 134 10.29 -17.69 11.76
C ARG A 134 11.12 -18.37 12.85
N LEU A 135 10.48 -18.94 13.88
CA LEU A 135 11.18 -19.72 14.91
C LEU A 135 10.92 -21.23 14.82
N SER A 136 9.91 -21.69 14.07
CA SER A 136 9.60 -23.13 13.97
C SER A 136 10.30 -23.85 12.81
N GLY A 137 11.36 -23.28 12.24
CA GLY A 137 12.11 -23.88 11.12
C GLY A 137 13.63 -23.86 11.30
N ILE A 138 14.13 -23.46 12.47
CA ILE A 138 15.58 -23.51 12.82
C ILE A 138 15.84 -24.41 14.03
N GLU A 139 14.80 -24.83 14.79
CA GLU A 139 14.94 -25.76 15.93
C GLU A 139 14.35 -27.18 15.66
N GLN A 140 14.31 -27.62 14.40
CA GLN A 140 13.88 -29.00 14.07
C GLN A 140 14.85 -29.78 13.18
N GLU A 141 16.12 -29.39 13.14
CA GLU A 141 17.20 -30.29 12.73
C GLU A 141 18.06 -30.62 13.94
N HIS A 142 18.06 -31.91 14.32
CA HIS A 142 18.83 -32.57 15.37
C HIS A 142 18.47 -32.27 16.83
N ILE A 143 17.50 -33.02 17.39
CA ILE A 143 17.71 -34.13 18.35
C ILE A 143 16.62 -35.18 18.11
#